data_AF-A0A7X7SF30-F1
#
_entry.id   AF-A0A7X7SF30-F1
#
_cell.length_a   1.000
_cell.length_b   1.000
_cell.length_c   1.000
_cell.angle_alpha   90.00
_cell.angle_beta   90.00
_cell.angle_gamma   90.00
#
_symmetry.space_group_name_H-M   'P 1'
#
loop_
_entity.id
_entity.type
_entity.pdbx_description
1 polymer ?
#
loop_
_entity_poly.entity_id
_entity_poly.type
_entity_poly.pdbx_seq_one_letter_code
_entity_poly.pdbx_strand_id
1 'polypeptide(L)'
;MMNEIRQENLYAKLSYHLLLLAVATIPFTHFLMLPIAIALFLVFCIENNWREKYTVLKRSCLTVPFIIFISFFLLYLIGIIYSKNMSVALSDIECKLWFFVAPLCIFPLINKIRLMQWDWLLLIFCLSTLAFALINMVISTVNFADTGDKTAFFYTNASHWQHPSYVAMYSTFSFIIALYFLSIRKIY
;
A
#
# COMPACT_ATOMS: atom_id res chain seq x y z
N MET A 1 -0.17 32.32 7.80
CA MET A 1 0.00 32.23 6.34
C MET A 1 1.31 31.57 5.90
N MET A 2 2.49 32.19 6.02
CA MET A 2 3.74 31.60 5.46
C MET A 2 4.16 30.29 6.14
N ASN A 3 3.96 30.17 7.47
CA ASN A 3 4.22 28.92 8.21
C ASN A 3 3.22 27.81 7.87
N GLU A 4 1.96 28.14 7.60
CA GLU A 4 0.92 27.16 7.23
C GLU A 4 1.18 26.58 5.85
N ILE A 5 1.51 27.43 4.86
CA ILE A 5 1.89 26.99 3.51
C ILE A 5 3.15 26.10 3.54
N ARG A 6 4.11 26.42 4.42
CA ARG A 6 5.32 25.59 4.59
C ARG A 6 5.01 24.23 5.23
N GLN A 7 4.15 24.20 6.25
CA GLN A 7 3.71 22.96 6.91
C GLN A 7 2.91 22.06 5.95
N GLU A 8 2.05 22.66 5.13
CA GLU A 8 1.25 21.94 4.15
C GLU A 8 2.12 21.23 3.09
N ASN A 9 3.10 21.95 2.55
CA ASN A 9 4.07 21.38 1.60
C ASN A 9 4.91 20.26 2.23
N LEU A 10 5.26 20.39 3.52
CA LEU A 10 6.01 19.36 4.24
C LEU A 10 5.18 18.08 4.43
N TYR A 11 3.92 18.21 4.86
CA TYR A 11 2.98 17.09 5.00
C TYR A 11 2.85 16.30 3.70
N ALA A 12 2.52 16.98 2.59
CA ALA A 12 2.33 16.33 1.31
C ALA A 12 3.61 15.61 0.84
N LYS A 13 4.77 16.23 1.06
CA LYS A 13 6.08 15.64 0.73
C LYS A 13 6.35 14.39 1.58
N LEU A 14 6.23 14.46 2.90
CA LEU A 14 6.51 13.32 3.79
C LEU A 14 5.57 12.15 3.50
N SER A 15 4.27 12.41 3.41
CA SER A 15 3.27 11.40 3.10
C SER A 15 3.55 10.74 1.74
N TYR A 16 3.94 11.51 0.73
CA TYR A 16 4.33 10.96 -0.57
C TYR A 16 5.54 10.01 -0.48
N HIS A 17 6.58 10.37 0.27
CA HIS A 17 7.76 9.49 0.41
C HIS A 17 7.45 8.22 1.20
N LEU A 18 6.57 8.31 2.20
CA LEU A 18 6.06 7.13 2.92
C LEU A 18 5.24 6.22 2.00
N LEU A 19 4.43 6.78 1.10
CA LEU A 19 3.72 6.01 0.09
C LEU A 19 4.66 5.36 -0.93
N LEU A 20 5.72 6.05 -1.36
CA LEU A 20 6.76 5.45 -2.22
C LEU A 20 7.43 4.26 -1.53
N LEU A 21 7.78 4.42 -0.25
CA LEU A 21 8.35 3.34 0.54
C LEU A 21 7.37 2.17 0.69
N ALA A 22 6.08 2.44 0.90
CA ALA A 22 5.05 1.40 0.98
C ALA A 22 5.00 0.59 -0.32
N VAL A 23 4.77 1.25 -1.47
CA VAL A 23 4.64 0.54 -2.75
C VAL A 23 5.92 -0.16 -3.18
N ALA A 24 7.09 0.36 -2.79
CA ALA A 24 8.38 -0.27 -3.06
C ALA A 24 8.60 -1.56 -2.26
N THR A 25 8.02 -1.67 -1.06
CA THR A 25 8.29 -2.77 -0.14
C THR A 25 7.17 -3.80 -0.05
N ILE A 26 5.93 -3.46 -0.41
CA ILE A 26 4.76 -4.37 -0.40
C ILE A 26 5.06 -5.74 -1.03
N PRO A 27 5.65 -5.84 -2.25
CA PRO A 27 5.89 -7.14 -2.88
C PRO A 27 6.90 -8.00 -2.11
N PHE A 28 7.81 -7.38 -1.35
CA PHE A 28 8.89 -8.06 -0.66
C PHE A 28 8.53 -8.46 0.76
N THR A 29 7.89 -7.57 1.52
CA THR A 29 7.65 -7.80 2.95
C THR A 29 6.42 -7.06 3.45
N HIS A 30 5.65 -7.74 4.31
CA HIS A 30 4.55 -7.13 5.05
C HIS A 30 5.01 -6.44 6.34
N PHE A 31 6.21 -6.76 6.83
CA PHE A 31 6.73 -6.28 8.12
C PHE A 31 6.83 -4.74 8.18
N LEU A 32 7.23 -4.11 7.08
CA LEU A 32 7.36 -2.64 7.01
C LEU A 32 6.01 -1.92 6.86
N MET A 33 4.93 -2.63 6.57
CA MET A 33 3.63 -1.99 6.31
C MET A 33 3.04 -1.33 7.55
N LEU A 34 3.12 -1.99 8.71
CA LEU A 34 2.62 -1.44 9.96
C LEU A 34 3.35 -0.15 10.38
N PRO A 35 4.70 -0.10 10.47
CA PRO A 35 5.39 1.14 10.83
C PRO A 35 5.15 2.26 9.83
N ILE A 36 5.01 1.96 8.53
CA ILE A 36 4.66 2.98 7.52
C ILE A 36 3.24 3.51 7.75
N ALA A 37 2.27 2.65 8.04
CA ALA A 37 0.90 3.07 8.34
C ALA A 37 0.84 3.98 9.57
N ILE A 38 1.57 3.62 10.64
CA ILE A 38 1.68 4.44 11.86
C ILE A 38 2.33 5.79 11.54
N ALA A 39 3.45 5.80 10.80
CA ALA A 39 4.13 7.03 10.41
C ALA A 39 3.24 7.96 9.58
N LEU A 40 2.48 7.41 8.62
CA LEU A 40 1.49 8.15 7.84
C LEU A 40 0.42 8.77 8.73
N PHE A 41 -0.10 8.00 9.69
CA PHE A 41 -1.10 8.49 10.63
C PHE A 41 -0.55 9.62 11.53
N LEU A 42 0.70 9.50 12.01
CA LEU A 42 1.35 10.55 12.79
C LEU A 42 1.54 11.84 11.98
N VAL A 43 2.02 11.71 10.74
CA VAL A 43 2.15 12.85 9.80
C VAL A 43 0.79 13.51 9.56
N PHE A 44 -0.27 12.72 9.42
CA PHE A 44 -1.64 13.22 9.32
C PHE A 44 -2.10 13.95 10.58
N CYS A 45 -1.85 13.43 11.78
CA CYS A 45 -2.23 14.09 13.04
C CYS A 45 -1.52 15.42 13.27
N ILE A 46 -0.26 15.55 12.81
CA ILE A 46 0.54 16.78 12.96
C ILE A 46 0.06 17.89 12.01
N GLU A 47 -0.49 17.53 10.85
CA GLU A 47 -1.00 18.52 9.89
C GLU A 47 -2.31 19.13 10.40
N ASN A 48 -2.23 20.38 10.86
CA ASN A 48 -3.32 21.09 11.55
C ASN A 48 -4.45 21.61 10.63
N ASN A 49 -4.50 21.20 9.36
CA ASN A 49 -5.50 21.69 8.39
C ASN A 49 -6.74 20.78 8.29
N TRP A 50 -7.41 20.56 9.43
CA TRP A 50 -8.56 19.65 9.54
C TRP A 50 -9.77 20.05 8.70
N ARG A 51 -9.99 21.36 8.51
CA ARG A 51 -11.10 21.88 7.70
C ARG A 51 -10.95 21.50 6.24
N GLU A 52 -9.75 21.66 5.68
CA GLU A 52 -9.48 21.32 4.29
C GLU A 52 -9.63 19.81 4.06
N LYS A 53 -9.04 18.98 4.93
CA LYS A 53 -9.16 17.51 4.89
C LYS A 53 -10.62 17.08 4.84
N TYR A 54 -11.45 17.64 5.72
CA TYR A 54 -12.87 17.34 5.78
C TYR A 54 -13.62 17.75 4.51
N THR A 55 -13.30 18.92 3.93
CA THR A 55 -13.89 19.37 2.66
C THR A 55 -13.52 18.44 1.50
N VAL A 56 -12.27 17.94 1.46
CA VAL A 56 -11.85 16.97 0.43
C VAL A 56 -12.58 15.64 0.60
N LEU A 57 -12.70 15.14 1.83
CA LEU A 57 -13.40 13.88 2.13
C LEU A 57 -14.89 13.94 1.83
N LYS A 58 -15.51 15.12 1.94
CA LYS A 58 -16.93 15.33 1.61
C LYS A 58 -17.24 15.34 0.10
N ARG A 59 -16.24 15.28 -0.78
CA ARG A 59 -16.49 15.16 -2.21
C ARG A 59 -17.21 13.84 -2.51
N SER A 60 -18.30 13.92 -3.28
CA SER A 60 -19.23 12.81 -3.53
C SER A 60 -18.55 11.51 -4.00
N CYS A 61 -17.45 11.58 -4.76
CA CYS A 61 -16.73 10.40 -5.25
C CYS A 61 -15.87 9.70 -4.17
N LEU A 62 -15.43 10.40 -3.13
CA LEU A 62 -14.59 9.84 -2.06
C LEU A 62 -15.41 9.50 -0.80
N THR A 63 -16.55 10.15 -0.59
CA THR A 63 -17.42 9.91 0.56
C THR A 63 -17.85 8.45 0.68
N VAL A 64 -18.28 7.82 -0.42
CA VAL A 64 -18.77 6.43 -0.39
C VAL A 64 -17.65 5.44 -0.07
N PRO A 65 -16.49 5.43 -0.79
CA PRO A 65 -15.36 4.58 -0.42
C PRO A 65 -14.88 4.82 1.02
N PHE A 66 -14.83 6.09 1.46
CA PHE A 66 -14.43 6.44 2.81
C PHE A 66 -15.33 5.77 3.86
N ILE A 67 -16.65 5.89 3.71
CA ILE A 67 -17.63 5.27 4.63
C ILE A 67 -17.47 3.76 4.62
N ILE A 68 -17.32 3.12 3.45
CA ILE A 68 -17.20 1.66 3.35
C ILE A 68 -15.96 1.17 4.10
N PHE A 69 -14.79 1.74 3.83
CA PHE A 69 -13.54 1.28 4.45
C PHE A 69 -13.51 1.52 5.97
N ILE A 70 -13.97 2.69 6.42
CA ILE A 70 -14.05 2.99 7.85
C ILE A 70 -15.06 2.07 8.54
N SER A 71 -16.26 1.88 7.97
CA SER A 71 -17.28 1.00 8.54
C SER A 71 -16.78 -0.44 8.62
N PHE A 72 -16.08 -0.91 7.59
CA PHE A 72 -15.49 -2.24 7.57
C PHE A 72 -14.45 -2.42 8.68
N PHE A 73 -13.57 -1.43 8.87
CA PHE A 73 -12.61 -1.46 9.98
C PHE A 73 -13.29 -1.42 11.35
N LEU A 74 -14.35 -0.61 11.52
CA LEU A 74 -15.13 -0.56 12.77
C LEU A 74 -15.79 -1.90 13.09
N LEU A 75 -16.26 -2.65 12.08
CA LEU A 75 -16.80 -4.01 12.29
C LEU A 75 -15.72 -4.95 12.85
N TYR A 76 -14.47 -4.86 12.38
CA TYR A 76 -13.37 -5.62 12.98
C TYR A 76 -13.11 -5.21 14.42
N LEU A 77 -13.17 -3.91 14.74
CA LEU A 77 -13.00 -3.45 16.11
C LEU A 77 -14.07 -4.02 17.05
N ILE A 78 -15.33 -4.06 16.60
CA ILE A 78 -16.43 -4.69 17.35
C ILE A 78 -16.16 -6.19 17.52
N GLY A 79 -15.66 -6.87 16.48
CA GLY A 79 -15.32 -8.29 16.52
C GLY A 79 -14.30 -8.66 17.60
N ILE A 80 -13.35 -7.77 17.92
CA ILE A 80 -12.37 -8.00 18.99
C ILE A 80 -13.04 -8.18 20.35
N ILE A 81 -14.10 -7.43 20.62
CA ILE A 81 -14.82 -7.47 21.90
C ILE A 81 -15.36 -8.88 22.17
N TYR A 82 -15.69 -9.61 21.11
CA TYR A 82 -16.18 -10.99 21.18
C TYR A 82 -15.06 -12.04 21.08
N SER A 83 -13.81 -11.63 20.83
CA SER A 83 -12.72 -12.57 20.64
C SER A 83 -12.27 -13.18 21.96
N LYS A 84 -12.17 -14.51 21.99
CA LYS A 84 -11.56 -15.25 23.10
C LYS A 84 -10.03 -15.24 23.04
N ASN A 85 -9.45 -14.99 21.87
CA ASN A 85 -8.01 -14.94 21.68
C ASN A 85 -7.60 -13.54 21.24
N MET A 86 -7.21 -12.73 22.23
CA MET A 86 -6.83 -11.34 22.00
C MET A 86 -5.57 -11.22 21.14
N SER A 87 -4.62 -12.16 21.26
CA SER A 87 -3.39 -12.13 20.47
C SER A 87 -3.65 -12.25 18.98
N VAL A 88 -4.53 -13.18 18.58
CA VAL A 88 -4.90 -13.37 17.17
C VAL A 88 -5.73 -12.19 16.68
N ALA A 89 -6.68 -11.73 17.50
CA ALA A 89 -7.50 -10.57 17.15
C ALA A 89 -6.67 -9.30 16.91
N LEU A 90 -5.66 -9.04 17.74
CA LEU A 90 -4.77 -7.88 17.56
C LEU A 90 -3.96 -7.98 16.26
N SER A 91 -3.35 -9.14 15.99
CA SER A 91 -2.64 -9.37 14.72
C SER A 91 -3.56 -9.21 13.50
N ASP A 92 -4.82 -9.62 13.62
CA ASP A 92 -5.82 -9.43 12.58
C ASP A 92 -6.13 -7.96 12.29
N ILE A 93 -6.15 -7.11 13.32
CA ILE A 93 -6.34 -5.65 13.16
C ILE A 93 -5.13 -5.02 12.49
N GLU A 94 -3.91 -5.42 12.90
CA GLU A 94 -2.67 -4.88 12.33
C GLU A 94 -2.64 -5.04 10.81
N CYS A 95 -2.99 -6.23 10.32
CA CYS A 95 -3.11 -6.50 8.88
C CYS A 95 -4.18 -5.66 8.18
N LYS A 96 -5.21 -5.21 8.91
CA LYS A 96 -6.39 -4.51 8.39
C LYS A 96 -6.36 -3.01 8.68
N LEU A 97 -5.32 -2.51 9.34
CA LEU A 97 -5.15 -1.11 9.72
C LEU A 97 -5.19 -0.18 8.51
N TRP A 98 -4.77 -0.64 7.34
CA TRP A 98 -4.85 0.12 6.09
C TRP A 98 -6.28 0.48 5.68
N PHE A 99 -7.30 -0.27 6.10
CA PHE A 99 -8.71 0.13 5.90
C PHE A 99 -9.11 1.37 6.70
N PHE A 100 -8.35 1.70 7.75
CA PHE A 100 -8.51 2.93 8.49
C PHE A 100 -7.55 4.02 8.01
N VAL A 101 -6.27 3.69 7.90
CA VAL A 101 -5.21 4.65 7.56
C VAL A 101 -5.34 5.17 6.13
N ALA A 102 -5.65 4.32 5.15
CA ALA A 102 -5.76 4.76 3.76
C ALA A 102 -6.86 5.80 3.53
N PRO A 103 -8.14 5.59 3.90
CA PRO A 103 -9.17 6.59 3.68
C PRO A 103 -8.93 7.88 4.49
N LEU A 104 -8.32 7.81 5.68
CA LEU A 104 -8.05 9.00 6.48
C LEU A 104 -6.83 9.80 6.03
N CYS A 105 -5.73 9.12 5.70
CA CYS A 105 -4.45 9.79 5.44
C CYS A 105 -4.20 9.99 3.94
N ILE A 106 -4.66 9.07 3.09
CA ILE A 106 -4.37 9.09 1.65
C ILE A 106 -5.41 9.89 0.87
N PHE A 107 -6.70 9.77 1.17
CA PHE A 107 -7.74 10.47 0.40
C PHE A 107 -7.60 12.01 0.47
N PRO A 108 -7.26 12.63 1.62
CA PRO A 108 -7.02 14.07 1.65
C PRO A 108 -5.80 14.52 0.82
N LEU A 109 -4.86 13.63 0.52
CA LEU A 109 -3.69 13.93 -0.31
C LEU A 109 -4.02 14.08 -1.80
N ILE A 110 -5.21 13.67 -2.25
CA ILE A 110 -5.53 13.57 -3.68
C ILE A 110 -5.35 14.88 -4.45
N ASN A 111 -5.62 16.03 -3.81
CA ASN A 111 -5.43 17.35 -4.41
C ASN A 111 -4.03 17.94 -4.15
N LYS A 112 -3.24 17.35 -3.24
CA LYS A 112 -1.92 17.84 -2.84
C LYS A 112 -0.77 17.14 -3.58
N ILE A 113 -0.99 15.90 -4.01
CA ILE A 113 -0.03 15.12 -4.79
C ILE A 113 -0.28 15.36 -6.28
N ARG A 114 0.78 15.70 -7.02
CA ARG A 114 0.70 15.94 -8.47
C ARG A 114 0.40 14.64 -9.21
N LEU A 115 -0.27 14.75 -10.36
CA LEU A 115 -0.56 13.59 -11.22
C LEU A 115 0.69 12.78 -11.60
N MET A 116 1.83 13.43 -11.84
CA MET A 116 3.11 12.74 -12.11
C MET A 116 3.61 11.93 -10.91
N GLN A 117 3.35 12.37 -9.68
CA GLN A 117 3.75 11.65 -8.48
C GLN A 117 2.93 10.37 -8.29
N TRP A 118 1.65 10.39 -8.66
CA TRP A 118 0.82 9.19 -8.72
C TRP A 118 1.35 8.17 -9.73
N ASP A 119 1.81 8.63 -10.90
CA ASP A 119 2.43 7.74 -11.89
C ASP A 119 3.69 7.07 -11.35
N TRP A 120 4.52 7.83 -10.63
CA TRP A 120 5.71 7.28 -10.01
C TRP A 120 5.38 6.23 -8.94
N LEU A 121 4.30 6.39 -8.15
CA LEU A 121 3.86 5.36 -7.21
C LEU A 121 3.49 4.06 -7.94
N LEU A 122 2.73 4.18 -9.02
CA LEU A 122 2.31 3.04 -9.84
C LEU A 122 3.51 2.37 -10.54
N LEU A 123 4.42 3.16 -11.10
CA LEU A 123 5.61 2.67 -11.78
C LEU A 123 6.56 1.96 -10.80
N ILE A 124 6.81 2.54 -9.62
CA ILE A 124 7.65 1.92 -8.59
C ILE A 124 7.01 0.62 -8.09
N PHE A 125 5.69 0.56 -7.92
CA PHE A 125 5.01 -0.68 -7.61
C PHE A 125 5.28 -1.77 -8.67
N CYS A 126 5.17 -1.43 -9.96
CA CYS A 126 5.46 -2.35 -11.05
C CYS A 126 6.92 -2.80 -11.07
N LEU A 127 7.87 -1.87 -10.93
CA LEU A 127 9.30 -2.16 -10.88
C LEU A 127 9.64 -3.06 -9.68
N SER A 128 9.02 -2.83 -8.53
CA SER A 128 9.21 -3.62 -7.32
C SER A 128 8.67 -5.03 -7.47
N THR A 129 7.49 -5.17 -8.10
CA THR A 129 6.89 -6.48 -8.41
C THR A 129 7.75 -7.25 -9.42
N LEU A 130 8.28 -6.57 -10.45
CA LEU A 130 9.20 -7.17 -11.42
C LEU A 130 10.51 -7.61 -10.75
N ALA A 131 11.11 -6.76 -9.93
CA ALA A 131 12.32 -7.08 -9.19
C ALA A 131 12.11 -8.29 -8.26
N PHE A 132 10.97 -8.35 -7.56
CA PHE A 132 10.58 -9.51 -6.75
C PHE A 132 10.49 -10.80 -7.58
N ALA A 133 9.84 -10.75 -8.75
CA ALA A 133 9.73 -11.90 -9.64
C ALA A 133 11.10 -12.38 -10.15
N LEU A 134 11.98 -11.45 -10.53
CA LEU A 134 13.34 -11.77 -10.98
C LEU A 134 14.18 -12.41 -9.87
N ILE A 135 14.11 -11.86 -8.65
CA ILE A 135 14.81 -12.44 -7.49
C ILE A 135 14.33 -13.87 -7.22
N ASN A 136 13.02 -14.10 -7.24
CA ASN A 136 12.46 -15.43 -7.07
C ASN A 136 12.91 -16.40 -8.17
N MET A 137 12.93 -15.95 -9.43
CA MET A 137 13.42 -16.75 -10.54
C MET A 137 14.90 -17.15 -10.38
N VAL A 138 15.74 -16.24 -9.88
CA VAL A 138 17.15 -16.55 -9.56
C VAL A 138 17.24 -17.59 -8.44
N ILE A 139 16.49 -17.43 -7.34
CA ILE A 139 16.50 -18.38 -6.22
C ILE A 139 16.02 -19.77 -6.69
N SER A 140 14.92 -19.86 -7.44
CA SER A 140 14.44 -21.12 -8.00
C SER A 140 15.46 -21.77 -8.95
N THR A 141 16.20 -20.96 -9.72
CA THR A 141 17.25 -21.46 -10.62
C THR A 141 18.42 -22.06 -9.84
N VAL A 142 18.87 -21.40 -8.77
CA VAL A 142 19.92 -21.93 -7.88
C VAL A 142 19.44 -23.22 -7.21
N ASN A 143 18.23 -23.25 -6.67
CA ASN A 143 17.66 -24.45 -6.05
C ASN A 143 17.57 -25.62 -7.05
N PHE A 144 17.19 -25.36 -8.30
CA PHE A 144 17.16 -26.38 -9.34
C PHE A 144 18.56 -26.87 -9.71
N ALA A 145 19.55 -25.97 -9.79
CA ALA A 145 20.93 -26.35 -10.08
C ALA A 145 21.52 -27.27 -9.00
N ASP A 146 21.16 -27.04 -7.72
CA ASP A 146 21.66 -27.82 -6.60
C ASP A 146 20.92 -29.16 -6.41
N THR A 147 19.62 -29.21 -6.67
CA THR A 147 18.76 -30.38 -6.36
C THR A 147 18.36 -31.20 -7.57
N GLY A 148 18.36 -30.62 -8.77
CA GLY A 148 17.73 -31.17 -9.97
C GLY A 148 16.20 -31.20 -9.92
N ASP A 149 15.57 -30.68 -8.87
CA ASP A 149 14.13 -30.74 -8.67
C ASP A 149 13.39 -29.60 -9.39
N LYS A 150 12.62 -29.96 -10.41
CA LYS A 150 11.81 -29.03 -11.21
C LYS A 150 10.74 -28.33 -10.37
N THR A 151 10.32 -28.89 -9.24
CA THR A 151 9.32 -28.26 -8.37
C THR A 151 9.81 -26.91 -7.81
N ALA A 152 11.11 -26.62 -7.88
CA ALA A 152 11.70 -25.33 -7.49
C ALA A 152 11.06 -24.12 -8.21
N PHE A 153 10.50 -24.31 -9.41
CA PHE A 153 9.87 -23.23 -10.19
C PHE A 153 8.35 -23.11 -9.98
N PHE A 154 7.78 -23.86 -9.04
CA PHE A 154 6.33 -23.92 -8.89
C PHE A 154 5.85 -23.55 -7.48
N TYR A 155 4.69 -22.89 -7.45
CA TYR A 155 3.91 -22.63 -6.23
C TYR A 155 4.73 -21.94 -5.13
N THR A 156 4.73 -22.47 -3.92
CA THR A 156 5.47 -21.95 -2.75
C THR A 156 6.96 -21.87 -2.99
N ASN A 157 7.51 -22.73 -3.85
CA ASN A 157 8.95 -22.74 -4.15
C ASN A 157 9.37 -21.66 -5.14
N ALA A 158 8.42 -21.00 -5.81
CA ALA A 158 8.67 -19.86 -6.70
C ALA A 158 8.19 -18.52 -6.12
N SER A 159 7.77 -18.51 -4.86
CA SER A 159 7.27 -17.34 -4.15
C SER A 159 7.92 -17.24 -2.76
N HIS A 160 9.24 -17.26 -2.75
CA HIS A 160 10.02 -17.06 -1.54
C HIS A 160 9.60 -15.74 -0.85
N TRP A 161 9.28 -15.86 0.44
CA TRP A 161 8.83 -14.80 1.36
C TRP A 161 7.38 -14.34 1.28
N GLN A 162 6.62 -14.72 0.24
CA GLN A 162 5.22 -14.32 0.11
C GLN A 162 4.33 -15.51 -0.21
N HIS A 163 3.10 -15.49 0.29
CA HIS A 163 2.14 -16.51 -0.12
C HIS A 163 1.90 -16.41 -1.65
N PRO A 164 1.85 -17.53 -2.40
CA PRO A 164 1.69 -17.51 -3.86
C PRO A 164 0.52 -16.65 -4.34
N SER A 165 -0.58 -16.63 -3.58
CA SER A 165 -1.76 -15.81 -3.89
C SER A 165 -1.48 -14.30 -3.84
N TYR A 166 -0.63 -13.82 -2.92
CA TYR A 166 -0.25 -12.40 -2.88
C TYR A 166 0.62 -12.04 -4.07
N VAL A 167 1.57 -12.92 -4.44
CA VAL A 167 2.43 -12.71 -5.62
C VAL A 167 1.61 -12.65 -6.90
N ALA A 168 0.60 -13.54 -7.04
CA ALA A 168 -0.34 -13.51 -8.16
C ALA A 168 -1.16 -12.21 -8.18
N MET A 169 -1.62 -11.74 -7.02
CA MET A 169 -2.36 -10.47 -6.90
C MET A 169 -1.48 -9.28 -7.31
N TYR A 170 -0.25 -9.19 -6.81
CA TYR A 170 0.68 -8.10 -7.14
C TYR A 170 1.05 -8.13 -8.62
N SER A 171 1.34 -9.30 -9.18
CA SER A 171 1.64 -9.47 -10.60
C SER A 171 0.48 -9.06 -11.50
N THR A 172 -0.74 -9.48 -11.15
CA THR A 172 -1.95 -9.12 -11.92
C THR A 172 -2.20 -7.61 -11.86
N PHE A 173 -2.05 -7.00 -10.68
CA PHE A 173 -2.23 -5.56 -10.52
C PHE A 173 -1.15 -4.76 -11.28
N SER A 174 0.11 -5.21 -11.21
CA SER A 174 1.23 -4.64 -11.97
C SER A 174 0.99 -4.74 -13.48
N PHE A 175 0.43 -5.86 -13.96
CA PHE A 175 0.09 -6.03 -15.37
C PHE A 175 -1.00 -5.05 -15.82
N ILE A 176 -2.06 -4.87 -15.02
CA ILE A 176 -3.12 -3.88 -15.30
C ILE A 176 -2.54 -2.46 -15.35
N ILE A 177 -1.65 -2.11 -14.42
CA ILE A 177 -0.97 -0.80 -14.40
C ILE A 177 -0.10 -0.61 -15.64
N ALA A 178 0.64 -1.63 -16.07
CA ALA A 178 1.43 -1.57 -17.28
C ALA A 178 0.56 -1.32 -18.53
N LEU A 179 -0.59 -1.99 -18.62
CA LEU A 179 -1.57 -1.75 -19.68
C LEU A 179 -2.16 -0.34 -19.64
N TYR A 180 -2.38 0.21 -18.45
CA TYR A 180 -2.84 1.59 -18.27
C TYR A 180 -1.83 2.61 -18.84
N PHE A 181 -0.54 2.44 -18.56
CA PHE A 181 0.51 3.30 -19.12
C PHE A 181 0.68 3.10 -20.63
N LEU A 182 0.52 1.87 -21.12
CA LEU A 182 0.61 1.59 -22.56
C LEU A 182 -0.55 2.21 -23.35
N SER A 183 -1.78 2.10 -22.83
CA SER A 183 -3.00 2.41 -23.58
C SER A 183 -3.50 3.84 -23.39
N ILE A 184 -3.50 4.33 -22.15
CA ILE A 184 -4.18 5.58 -21.78
C ILE A 184 -3.16 6.69 -21.52
N ARG A 185 -2.12 6.38 -20.74
CA ARG A 185 -1.20 7.40 -20.23
C ARG A 185 0.23 7.13 -20.67
N LYS A 186 0.59 7.65 -21.86
CA LYS A 186 1.95 7.56 -22.37
C LYS A 186 2.90 8.39 -21.51
N ILE A 187 3.92 7.74 -20.98
CA ILE A 187 5.05 8.38 -20.31
C ILE A 187 5.97 8.88 -21.44
N TYR A 188 6.04 10.20 -21.66
CA TYR A 188 7.00 10.85 -22.55
C TYR A 188 8.06 11.59 -21.73
#